data_AF-A0A231GVU2-F1
#
_entry.id   AF-A0A231GVU2-F1
#
_cell.length_a   1.000
_cell.length_b   1.000
_cell.length_c   1.000
_cell.angle_alpha   90.00
_cell.angle_beta   90.00
_cell.angle_gamma   90.00
#
_symmetry.space_group_name_H-M   'P 1'
#
loop_
_entity.id
_entity.type
_entity.pdbx_description
1 polymer ?
#
loop_
_entity_poly.entity_id
_entity_poly.type
_entity_poly.pdbx_seq_one_letter_code
_entity_poly.pdbx_strand_id
1 'polypeptide(L)'
;MKADEISRAIIEHEDRWLFKPLRGRTVIRIEWKSDHLELVLDDNYFHVFVGYDAELSARSLAKDSPDRHRIDHWNRAEVEEFLGSKIVSAVFFKSGAVRLGLKNGWILFVEANPQGFSAEVQFGDRAVWNTAGITDHSIFEIQPLDAWTGQPVTPTHWPGRPDHLKDNPGSDDIND
;
A
#
# COMPACT_ATOMS: atom_id res chain seq x y z
N MET A 1 28.62 -4.51 -13.76
CA MET A 1 27.18 -4.56 -14.14
C MET A 1 26.53 -5.62 -13.24
N LYS A 2 25.36 -5.33 -12.66
CA LYS A 2 24.52 -6.15 -11.77
C LYS A 2 24.90 -6.17 -10.27
N ALA A 3 24.44 -5.15 -9.55
CA ALA A 3 24.14 -5.21 -8.12
C ALA A 3 23.29 -3.98 -7.73
N ASP A 4 22.14 -3.80 -8.40
CA ASP A 4 21.08 -2.90 -7.93
C ASP A 4 19.75 -3.15 -8.67
N GLU A 5 19.46 -4.39 -9.04
CA GLU A 5 18.06 -4.82 -9.17
C GLU A 5 17.52 -4.95 -7.74
N ILE A 6 17.30 -3.80 -7.09
CA ILE A 6 16.48 -3.72 -5.90
C ILE A 6 15.15 -4.33 -6.33
N SER A 7 14.85 -5.50 -5.79
CA SER A 7 13.63 -6.26 -6.08
C SER A 7 12.43 -5.30 -6.11
N ARG A 8 11.83 -5.17 -7.29
CA ARG A 8 10.58 -4.44 -7.52
C ARG A 8 9.36 -5.26 -7.05
N ALA A 9 9.58 -6.35 -6.32
CA ALA A 9 8.49 -7.19 -5.86
C ALA A 9 7.75 -6.53 -4.68
N ILE A 10 6.44 -6.74 -4.64
CA ILE A 10 5.63 -6.48 -3.46
C ILE A 10 5.83 -7.67 -2.54
N ILE A 11 6.33 -7.43 -1.34
CA ILE A 11 6.54 -8.50 -0.36
C ILE A 11 5.25 -8.68 0.42
N GLU A 12 4.69 -9.87 0.39
CA GLU A 12 3.47 -10.21 1.11
C GLU A 12 3.77 -10.92 2.43
N HIS A 13 3.21 -10.40 3.51
CA HIS A 13 3.11 -11.07 4.80
C HIS A 13 1.64 -11.45 5.07
N GLU A 14 1.42 -12.21 6.13
CA GLU A 14 0.06 -12.60 6.55
C GLU A 14 -0.87 -11.39 6.72
N ASP A 15 -0.41 -10.32 7.37
CA ASP A 15 -1.22 -9.15 7.76
C ASP A 15 -1.05 -7.93 6.84
N ARG A 16 -0.06 -7.92 5.95
CA ARG A 16 0.32 -6.72 5.18
C ARG A 16 1.16 -7.01 3.95
N TRP A 17 1.22 -6.04 3.06
CA TRP A 17 2.18 -5.93 1.97
C TRP A 17 3.22 -4.85 2.25
N LEU A 18 4.48 -5.14 1.97
CA LEU A 18 5.54 -4.13 1.88
C LEU A 18 5.71 -3.77 0.40
N PHE A 19 5.27 -2.57 0.05
CA PHE A 19 5.25 -2.11 -1.33
C PHE A 19 6.63 -1.55 -1.73
N LYS A 20 7.60 -2.44 -1.95
CA LYS A 20 8.99 -2.06 -2.26
C LYS A 20 9.12 -1.12 -3.47
N PRO A 21 8.31 -1.21 -4.53
CA PRO A 21 8.36 -0.25 -5.64
C PRO A 21 8.20 1.23 -5.26
N LEU A 22 7.47 1.51 -4.17
CA LEU A 22 7.31 2.87 -3.64
C LEU A 22 8.51 3.31 -2.80
N ARG A 23 9.29 2.38 -2.24
CA ARG A 23 10.46 2.71 -1.42
C ARG A 23 11.54 3.34 -2.30
N GLY A 24 12.04 4.50 -1.87
CA GLY A 24 13.07 5.24 -2.57
C GLY A 24 12.51 6.34 -3.48
N ARG A 25 11.22 6.30 -3.80
CA ARG A 25 10.48 7.33 -4.55
C ARG A 25 10.27 8.57 -3.70
N THR A 26 10.29 9.72 -4.35
CA THR A 26 10.09 11.03 -3.71
C THR A 26 8.75 11.59 -4.12
N VAL A 27 7.95 12.06 -3.16
CA VAL A 27 6.76 12.87 -3.47
C VAL A 27 7.27 14.22 -3.98
N ILE A 28 6.97 14.55 -5.23
CA ILE A 28 7.45 15.78 -5.89
C ILE A 28 6.35 16.82 -6.07
N ARG A 29 5.08 16.39 -6.00
CA ARG A 29 3.92 17.26 -6.15
C ARG A 29 2.73 16.65 -5.41
N ILE A 30 1.90 17.53 -4.85
CA ILE A 30 0.66 17.16 -4.18
C ILE A 30 -0.47 17.93 -4.86
N GLU A 31 -1.43 17.20 -5.40
CA GLU A 31 -2.63 17.76 -6.01
C GLU A 31 -3.77 17.71 -4.99
N TRP A 32 -4.29 18.88 -4.61
CA TRP A 32 -5.38 19.01 -3.67
C TRP A 32 -6.72 18.91 -4.41
N LYS A 33 -7.41 17.78 -4.29
CA LYS A 33 -8.76 17.60 -4.83
C LYS A 33 -9.82 17.95 -3.80
N SER A 34 -11.08 17.90 -4.18
CA SER A 34 -12.20 18.22 -3.29
C SER A 34 -12.35 17.26 -2.11
N ASP A 35 -11.99 15.99 -2.28
CA ASP A 35 -12.25 14.90 -1.34
C ASP A 35 -10.98 14.12 -0.94
N HIS A 36 -9.87 14.32 -1.65
CA HIS A 36 -8.60 13.63 -1.40
C HIS A 36 -7.37 14.45 -1.80
N LEU A 37 -6.21 13.95 -1.41
CA LEU A 37 -4.90 14.33 -1.92
C LEU A 37 -4.39 13.28 -2.89
N GLU A 38 -3.78 13.74 -3.97
CA GLU A 38 -3.02 12.91 -4.91
C GLU A 38 -1.53 13.25 -4.76
N LEU A 39 -0.74 12.29 -4.28
CA LEU A 39 0.71 12.39 -4.13
C LEU A 39 1.37 11.85 -5.40
N VAL A 40 1.96 12.74 -6.17
CA VAL A 40 2.66 12.41 -7.43
C VAL A 40 4.14 12.17 -7.14
N LEU A 41 4.65 11.02 -7.56
CA LEU A 41 6.03 10.63 -7.29
C LEU A 41 6.99 10.96 -8.44
N ASP A 42 8.29 10.94 -8.14
CA ASP A 42 9.38 11.36 -9.04
C ASP A 42 9.47 10.65 -10.40
N ASP A 43 8.89 9.46 -10.54
CA ASP A 43 8.82 8.76 -11.83
C ASP A 43 7.60 9.13 -12.68
N ASN A 44 6.68 9.96 -12.15
CA ASN A 44 5.38 10.33 -12.73
C ASN A 44 4.45 9.15 -13.06
N TYR A 45 4.82 7.92 -12.71
CA TYR A 45 3.99 6.74 -12.90
C TYR A 45 3.22 6.44 -11.62
N PHE A 46 3.86 6.57 -10.45
CA PHE A 46 3.17 6.35 -9.19
C PHE A 46 2.37 7.58 -8.77
N HIS A 47 1.12 7.30 -8.42
CA HIS A 47 0.20 8.23 -7.77
C HIS A 47 -0.39 7.54 -6.54
N VAL A 48 -0.33 8.21 -5.40
CA VAL A 48 -0.93 7.71 -4.15
C VAL A 48 -2.06 8.64 -3.74
N PHE A 49 -3.26 8.09 -3.59
CA PHE A 49 -4.47 8.83 -3.27
C PHE A 49 -4.86 8.58 -1.82
N VAL A 50 -5.06 9.64 -1.04
CA VAL A 50 -5.44 9.55 0.38
C VAL A 50 -6.49 10.59 0.74
N GLY A 51 -7.45 10.21 1.58
CA GLY A 51 -8.47 11.13 2.10
C GLY A 51 -7.91 12.15 3.10
N TYR A 52 -8.68 13.21 3.36
CA TYR A 52 -8.35 14.23 4.36
C TYR A 52 -8.47 13.74 5.82
N ASP A 53 -9.03 12.56 6.02
CA ASP A 53 -9.04 11.84 7.30
C ASP A 53 -7.73 11.07 7.56
N ALA A 54 -6.81 11.03 6.59
CA ALA A 54 -5.45 10.56 6.82
C ALA A 54 -4.75 11.43 7.87
N GLU A 55 -3.81 10.82 8.59
CA GLU A 55 -3.12 11.43 9.72
C GLU A 55 -1.63 11.48 9.48
N LEU A 56 -0.99 12.53 9.97
CA LEU A 56 0.45 12.69 9.98
C LEU A 56 0.96 12.62 11.43
N SER A 57 2.14 12.04 11.61
CA SER A 57 2.86 12.13 12.87
C SER A 57 4.35 12.26 12.65
N ALA A 58 4.99 13.08 13.47
CA ALA A 58 6.44 13.20 13.50
C ALA A 58 7.01 12.03 14.31
N ARG A 59 7.70 11.10 13.64
CA ARG A 59 8.54 10.03 14.23
C ARG A 59 7.85 9.01 15.14
N SER A 60 6.56 9.17 15.43
CA SER A 60 5.80 8.26 16.29
C SER A 60 4.90 7.34 15.49
N LEU A 61 4.82 6.08 15.94
CA LEU A 61 3.87 5.08 15.43
C LEU A 61 2.62 4.94 16.30
N ALA A 62 2.62 5.58 17.49
CA ALA A 62 1.56 5.42 18.47
C ALA A 62 0.28 6.14 18.00
N LYS A 63 -0.87 5.49 18.16
CA LYS A 63 -2.17 6.06 17.77
C LYS A 63 -2.59 7.21 18.69
N ASP A 64 -2.21 7.13 19.95
CA ASP A 64 -2.43 8.13 21.00
C ASP A 64 -1.31 9.17 21.10
N SER A 65 -0.39 9.21 20.13
CA SER A 65 0.66 10.22 20.09
C SER A 65 0.03 11.62 20.04
N PRO A 66 0.41 12.54 20.94
CA PRO A 66 -0.14 13.90 20.93
C PRO A 66 0.23 14.66 19.65
N ASP A 67 1.33 14.28 18.99
CA ASP A 67 1.79 14.86 17.73
C ASP A 67 1.22 14.14 16.48
N ARG A 68 0.17 13.32 16.65
CA ARG A 68 -0.54 12.68 15.54
C ARG A 68 -1.86 13.42 15.32
N HIS A 69 -1.99 14.04 14.16
CA HIS A 69 -3.21 14.75 13.78
C HIS A 69 -3.60 14.44 12.34
N ARG A 70 -4.87 14.68 12.03
CA ARG A 70 -5.37 14.63 10.66
C ARG A 70 -4.69 15.69 9.79
N ILE A 71 -4.59 15.43 8.49
CA ILE A 71 -3.96 16.34 7.53
C ILE A 71 -4.55 17.75 7.58
N ASP A 72 -5.86 17.87 7.83
CA ASP A 72 -6.57 19.15 7.93
C ASP A 72 -6.24 19.97 9.19
N HIS A 73 -5.45 19.43 10.11
CA HIS A 73 -4.93 20.17 11.26
C HIS A 73 -3.89 21.24 10.86
N TRP A 74 -3.09 20.97 9.83
CA TRP A 74 -2.04 21.87 9.36
C TRP A 74 -2.48 22.64 8.13
N ASN A 75 -1.78 23.74 7.84
CA ASN A 75 -2.01 24.44 6.59
C ASN A 75 -1.42 23.66 5.39
N ARG A 76 -1.87 24.00 4.17
CA ARG A 76 -1.47 23.26 2.96
C ARG A 76 0.04 23.24 2.73
N ALA A 77 0.71 24.38 2.96
CA ALA A 77 2.15 24.48 2.73
C ALA A 77 2.95 23.60 3.71
N GLU A 78 2.49 23.50 4.96
CA GLU A 78 3.08 22.59 5.94
C GLU A 78 2.90 21.12 5.52
N VAL A 79 1.68 20.72 5.13
CA VAL A 79 1.42 19.36 4.64
C VAL A 79 2.29 19.02 3.44
N GLU A 80 2.44 19.95 2.49
CA GLU A 80 3.33 19.79 1.34
C GLU A 80 4.79 19.63 1.74
N GLU A 81 5.28 20.39 2.71
CA GLU A 81 6.63 20.23 3.24
C GLU A 81 6.83 18.88 3.94
N PHE A 82 5.84 18.43 4.71
CA PHE A 82 5.90 17.17 5.46
C PHE A 82 5.87 15.96 4.53
N LEU A 83 5.00 15.99 3.52
CA LEU A 83 4.81 14.89 2.58
C LEU A 83 5.83 14.90 1.43
N GLY A 84 6.38 16.07 1.08
CA GLY A 84 7.37 16.31 0.02
C GLY A 84 8.75 15.70 0.29
N SER A 85 8.80 14.40 0.57
CA SER A 85 10.00 13.69 0.95
C SER A 85 10.07 12.29 0.34
N LYS A 86 11.22 11.66 0.48
CA LYS A 86 11.47 10.30 0.00
C LYS A 86 10.76 9.29 0.89
N ILE A 87 9.98 8.39 0.29
CA ILE A 87 9.37 7.26 0.96
C ILE A 87 10.47 6.28 1.35
N VAL A 88 10.63 6.05 2.66
CA VAL A 88 11.55 5.04 3.21
C VAL A 88 10.82 3.77 3.60
N SER A 89 9.52 3.81 3.85
CA SER A 89 8.73 2.62 4.17
C SER A 89 7.33 2.78 3.61
N ALA A 90 6.83 1.77 2.91
CA ALA A 90 5.47 1.75 2.37
C ALA A 90 4.81 0.43 2.78
N VAL A 91 3.90 0.49 3.75
CA VAL A 91 3.22 -0.66 4.33
C VAL A 91 1.73 -0.53 4.10
N PHE A 92 1.13 -1.55 3.52
CA PHE A 92 -0.29 -1.62 3.21
C PHE A 92 -0.85 -2.83 3.92
N PHE A 93 -1.71 -2.63 4.90
CA PHE A 93 -2.27 -3.72 5.69
C PHE A 93 -3.44 -4.36 4.94
N LYS A 94 -3.63 -5.67 5.12
CA LYS A 94 -4.78 -6.39 4.54
C LYS A 94 -6.12 -5.94 5.11
N SER A 95 -6.09 -5.22 6.24
CA SER A 95 -7.27 -4.52 6.77
C SER A 95 -7.68 -3.30 5.93
N GLY A 96 -6.85 -2.84 5.00
CA GLY A 96 -7.05 -1.61 4.22
C GLY A 96 -6.30 -0.40 4.77
N ALA A 97 -5.69 -0.50 5.96
CA ALA A 97 -4.90 0.59 6.54
C ALA A 97 -3.58 0.78 5.80
N VAL A 98 -3.06 2.01 5.77
CA VAL A 98 -1.79 2.37 5.11
C VAL A 98 -0.86 3.05 6.09
N ARG A 99 0.44 2.80 5.93
CA ARG A 99 1.50 3.54 6.61
C ARG A 99 2.65 3.84 5.64
N LEU A 100 2.87 5.12 5.38
CA LEU A 100 4.02 5.61 4.61
C LEU A 100 4.99 6.35 5.55
N GLY A 101 6.18 5.81 5.73
CA GLY A 101 7.27 6.48 6.42
C GLY A 101 8.13 7.27 5.44
N LEU A 102 8.41 8.52 5.77
CA LEU A 102 9.14 9.48 4.96
C LEU A 102 10.52 9.78 5.54
N LYS A 103 11.48 10.13 4.67
CA LYS A 103 12.90 10.34 5.05
C LYS A 103 13.09 11.51 6.01
N ASN A 104 12.25 12.53 5.94
CA ASN A 104 12.24 13.67 6.87
C ASN A 104 11.71 13.30 8.28
N GLY A 105 11.30 12.06 8.51
CA GLY A 105 10.84 11.54 9.80
C GLY A 105 9.33 11.64 10.00
N TRP A 106 8.59 12.18 9.04
CA TRP A 106 7.13 12.14 9.04
C TRP A 106 6.59 10.78 8.63
N ILE A 107 5.43 10.43 9.19
CA ILE A 107 4.73 9.20 8.86
C ILE A 107 3.28 9.56 8.55
N LEU A 108 2.81 9.14 7.38
CA LEU A 108 1.42 9.22 6.95
C LEU A 108 0.71 7.92 7.32
N PHE A 109 -0.46 8.03 7.94
CA PHE A 109 -1.34 6.94 8.30
C PHE A 109 -2.69 7.10 7.62
N VAL A 110 -3.22 6.00 7.08
CA VAL A 110 -4.61 5.91 6.66
C VAL A 110 -5.24 4.74 7.43
N GLU A 111 -6.40 4.96 8.03
CA GLU A 111 -7.12 3.89 8.71
C GLU A 111 -7.81 2.95 7.71
N ALA A 112 -8.16 1.75 8.16
CA ALA A 112 -8.78 0.71 7.35
C ALA A 112 -10.14 1.11 6.75
N ASN A 113 -10.95 1.84 7.54
CA ASN A 113 -12.30 2.26 7.18
C ASN A 113 -12.39 3.78 7.23
N PRO A 114 -11.80 4.48 6.23
CA PRO A 114 -11.91 5.93 6.17
C PRO A 114 -13.38 6.34 5.98
N GLN A 115 -13.80 7.42 6.64
CA GLN A 115 -15.19 7.91 6.52
C GLN A 115 -15.43 8.65 5.20
N GLY A 116 -14.37 8.99 4.47
CA GLY A 116 -14.43 9.72 3.21
C GLY A 116 -13.90 8.91 2.04
N PHE A 117 -12.66 9.20 1.65
CA PHE A 117 -12.03 8.63 0.46
C PHE A 117 -11.28 7.34 0.78
N SER A 118 -11.52 6.27 0.01
CA SER A 118 -10.76 5.02 0.14
C SER A 118 -9.40 5.16 -0.52
N ALA A 119 -8.33 4.99 0.26
CA ALA A 119 -6.98 5.13 -0.26
C ALA A 119 -6.69 4.15 -1.41
N GLU A 120 -5.89 4.61 -2.36
CA GLU A 120 -5.55 3.88 -3.58
C GLU A 120 -4.11 4.19 -3.99
N VAL A 121 -3.46 3.24 -4.64
CA VAL A 121 -2.20 3.46 -5.35
C VAL A 121 -2.41 3.10 -6.81
N GLN A 122 -2.03 4.02 -7.70
CA GLN A 122 -2.00 3.79 -9.13
C GLN A 122 -0.55 3.74 -9.64
N PHE A 123 -0.37 2.98 -10.71
CA PHE A 123 0.83 2.98 -11.53
C PHE A 123 0.43 3.21 -12.99
N GLY A 124 0.74 4.40 -13.52
CA GLY A 124 0.18 4.87 -14.78
C GLY A 124 -1.32 5.14 -14.62
N ASP A 125 -2.13 4.47 -15.44
CA ASP A 125 -3.60 4.55 -15.45
C ASP A 125 -4.28 3.37 -14.74
N ARG A 126 -3.49 2.51 -14.07
CA ARG A 126 -3.99 1.27 -13.45
C ARG A 126 -3.89 1.34 -11.94
N ALA A 127 -4.99 1.06 -11.26
CA ALA A 127 -5.00 0.79 -9.83
C ALA A 127 -4.18 -0.48 -9.55
N VAL A 128 -3.15 -0.38 -8.70
CA VAL A 128 -2.32 -1.51 -8.28
C VAL A 128 -2.62 -1.95 -6.85
N TRP A 129 -3.22 -1.07 -6.05
CA TRP A 129 -3.70 -1.39 -4.71
C TRP A 129 -4.84 -0.45 -4.33
N ASN A 130 -5.83 -0.97 -3.59
CA ASN A 130 -6.83 -0.20 -2.87
C ASN A 130 -7.08 -0.83 -1.49
N THR A 131 -8.02 -0.28 -0.71
CA THR A 131 -8.33 -0.78 0.64
C THR A 131 -8.78 -2.24 0.70
N ALA A 132 -9.21 -2.84 -0.42
CA ALA A 132 -9.53 -4.27 -0.51
C ALA A 132 -8.29 -5.17 -0.76
N GLY A 133 -7.16 -4.60 -1.19
CA GLY A 133 -5.90 -5.31 -1.42
C GLY A 133 -5.23 -4.96 -2.75
N ILE A 134 -4.40 -5.87 -3.25
CA ILE A 134 -3.77 -5.74 -4.56
C ILE A 134 -4.83 -5.95 -5.64
N THR A 135 -5.01 -4.95 -6.50
CA THR A 135 -6.03 -4.97 -7.56
C THR A 135 -5.48 -5.49 -8.89
N ASP A 136 -4.16 -5.39 -9.08
CA ASP A 136 -3.52 -5.76 -10.33
C ASP A 136 -2.22 -6.51 -10.10
N HIS A 137 -2.30 -7.83 -10.23
CA HIS A 137 -1.19 -8.76 -10.02
C HIS A 137 -0.25 -8.85 -11.23
N SER A 138 -0.55 -8.16 -12.34
CA SER A 138 0.23 -8.27 -13.59
C SER A 138 1.41 -7.29 -13.67
N ILE A 139 1.39 -6.23 -12.86
CA ILE A 139 2.37 -5.14 -12.93
C ILE A 139 3.59 -5.42 -12.06
N PHE A 140 3.36 -5.96 -10.87
CA PHE A 140 4.41 -6.25 -9.90
C PHE A 140 4.34 -7.72 -9.48
N GLU A 141 5.50 -8.36 -9.40
CA GLU A 141 5.62 -9.66 -8.76
C GLU A 141 5.23 -9.55 -7.29
N ILE A 142 4.39 -10.45 -6.82
CA ILE A 142 4.02 -10.56 -5.41
C ILE A 142 4.76 -11.77 -4.84
N GLN A 143 5.60 -11.51 -3.85
CA GLN A 143 6.41 -12.52 -3.21
C GLN A 143 5.90 -12.76 -1.79
N PRO A 144 5.16 -13.85 -1.54
CA PRO A 144 4.75 -14.20 -0.19
C PRO A 144 5.96 -14.63 0.63
N LEU A 145 6.03 -14.16 1.86
CA LEU A 145 6.99 -14.58 2.86
C LEU A 145 6.30 -15.44 3.91
N ASP A 146 6.99 -16.52 4.28
CA ASP A 146 6.59 -17.36 5.39
C ASP A 146 6.79 -16.59 6.71
N ALA A 147 5.76 -16.55 7.54
CA ALA A 147 5.75 -15.76 8.77
C ALA A 147 6.77 -16.26 9.82
N TRP A 148 7.16 -17.53 9.76
CA TRP A 148 8.02 -18.17 10.76
C TRP A 148 9.50 -18.14 10.38
N THR A 149 9.81 -18.28 9.10
CA THR A 149 11.17 -18.39 8.57
C THR A 149 11.65 -17.10 7.90
N GLY A 150 10.72 -16.20 7.54
CA GLY A 150 11.01 -14.99 6.77
C GLY A 150 11.56 -15.29 5.37
N GLN A 151 11.44 -16.54 4.91
CA GLN A 151 11.87 -16.95 3.57
C GLN A 151 10.72 -16.82 2.56
N PRO A 152 11.03 -16.54 1.28
CA PRO A 152 10.03 -16.60 0.22
C PRO A 152 9.35 -17.96 0.15
N VAL A 153 8.02 -17.94 0.10
CA VAL A 153 7.22 -19.11 -0.21
C VAL A 153 7.03 -19.14 -1.71
N THR A 154 7.46 -20.21 -2.37
CA THR A 154 6.92 -20.53 -3.69
C THR A 154 5.60 -21.26 -3.45
N PRO A 155 4.44 -20.72 -3.87
CA PRO A 155 3.20 -21.45 -3.78
C PRO A 155 3.42 -22.81 -4.46
N THR A 156 3.07 -23.91 -3.80
CA THR A 156 3.08 -25.21 -4.47
C THR A 156 2.17 -25.10 -5.70
N HIS A 157 2.62 -25.62 -6.84
CA HIS A 157 1.80 -25.68 -8.05
C HIS A 157 0.64 -26.63 -7.83
N TRP A 158 -0.42 -26.15 -7.19
CA TRP A 158 -1.67 -26.88 -7.07
C TRP A 158 -2.20 -27.08 -8.49
N PRO A 159 -2.50 -28.31 -8.91
CA PRO A 159 -3.16 -28.51 -10.19
C PRO A 159 -4.46 -27.71 -10.20
N GLY A 160 -4.75 -27.04 -11.31
CA GLY A 160 -6.04 -26.39 -11.51
C GLY A 160 -7.17 -27.41 -11.32
N ARG A 161 -8.36 -26.94 -10.93
CA ARG A 161 -9.54 -27.80 -10.77
C ARG A 161 -9.73 -28.63 -12.04
N PRO A 162 -9.71 -29.97 -11.96
CA PRO A 162 -9.88 -30.80 -13.14
C PRO A 162 -11.24 -30.56 -13.83
N ASP A 163 -11.25 -30.51 -15.17
CA ASP A 163 -12.44 -30.20 -15.99
C ASP A 163 -13.64 -31.17 -15.80
N HIS A 164 -13.41 -32.30 -15.13
CA HIS A 164 -14.45 -33.32 -14.88
C HIS A 164 -15.23 -33.09 -13.57
N LEU A 165 -14.79 -32.18 -12.71
CA LEU A 165 -15.54 -31.77 -11.52
C LEU A 165 -16.59 -30.74 -11.95
N LYS A 166 -17.82 -31.20 -12.18
CA LYS A 166 -18.98 -30.34 -12.45
C LYS A 166 -19.49 -29.77 -11.14
N ASP A 167 -19.78 -28.47 -11.11
CA ASP A 167 -20.49 -27.85 -9.99
C ASP A 167 -21.79 -28.61 -9.73
N ASN A 168 -21.86 -29.28 -8.58
CA ASN A 168 -23.06 -29.93 -8.12
C ASN A 168 -23.70 -28.99 -7.07
N PRO A 169 -24.67 -28.14 -7.45
CA PRO A 169 -25.20 -27.07 -6.58
C PRO A 169 -26.00 -27.58 -5.37
N GLY A 170 -25.97 -28.89 -5.09
CA GLY A 170 -26.51 -29.52 -3.90
C GLY A 170 -25.50 -30.35 -3.11
N SER A 171 -24.20 -30.25 -3.39
CA SER A 171 -23.16 -30.86 -2.55
C SER A 171 -22.71 -29.85 -1.49
N ASP A 172 -22.93 -30.20 -0.22
CA ASP A 172 -22.32 -29.53 0.94
C ASP A 172 -20.91 -30.09 1.25
N ASP A 173 -20.33 -30.89 0.34
CA ASP A 173 -18.97 -31.40 0.50
C ASP A 173 -17.95 -30.37 -0.03
N ILE A 174 -16.94 -30.08 0.78
CA ILE A 174 -15.92 -29.06 0.53
C ILE A 174 -14.83 -29.58 -0.44
N ASN A 175 -14.95 -30.82 -0.90
CA ASN A 175 -14.02 -31.47 -1.83
C ASN A 175 -14.68 -32.00 -3.12
N ASP A 176 -15.92 -31.60 -3.44
CA ASP A 176 -16.60 -31.93 -4.72
C ASP A 176 -16.37 -30.86 -5.83
#